data_AF-A0A4P5X9A0-F1
#
_entry.id   AF-A0A4P5X9A0-F1
#
_cell.length_a   1.000
_cell.length_b   1.000
_cell.length_c   1.000
_cell.angle_alpha   90.00
_cell.angle_beta   90.00
_cell.angle_gamma   90.00
#
_symmetry.space_group_name_H-M   'P 1'
#
loop_
_entity.id
_entity.type
_entity.pdbx_description
1 polymer ?
#
loop_
_entity_poly.entity_id
_entity_poly.type
_entity_poly.pdbx_seq_one_letter_code
_entity_poly.pdbx_strand_id
1 'polypeptide(L)'
;MRAFWNRFGARRAWEVVYPRTVKKHLLSAFGSSLRWGMLLIAFAVVGPLASLPLNAVRDVDGGHAISMFVNAGVFPGVIGAACVFAAALALGAIGAFLFSTGWACAYSGIVIAWGAYRCGTLEEIIRQARSDAPLTMLASEGLTAILFAGLIAGVIQRISAKRQGLAVMPGSLIIQGDVPKLKTVTQIALAAGGVAAGVVAYLAAVTDFKGQGIFAAFFAAIIAGVATQIVAKSKGGQATVVLVVASVVIPAILGPAAAKILQGSTIVETVFAGRVIPLARVMGLDWAAGALLGAPVGLGWAGAMIDSRAEEQAQSA
;
A
#
# COMPACT_ATOMS: atom_id res chain seq x y z
N MET A 1 9.88 -22.52 -6.12
CA MET A 1 9.77 -23.95 -5.72
C MET A 1 10.70 -24.90 -6.47
N ARG A 2 10.76 -24.95 -7.81
CA ARG A 2 11.66 -25.91 -8.52
C ARG A 2 13.13 -25.80 -8.10
N ALA A 3 13.65 -24.57 -7.94
CA ALA A 3 15.00 -24.32 -7.44
C ALA A 3 15.20 -24.72 -5.97
N PHE A 4 14.18 -24.55 -5.13
CA PHE A 4 14.20 -24.97 -3.72
C PHE A 4 14.36 -26.49 -3.62
N TRP A 5 13.53 -27.25 -4.35
CA TRP A 5 13.62 -28.72 -4.39
C TRP A 5 14.91 -29.26 -5.02
N ASN A 6 15.51 -28.53 -5.96
CA ASN A 6 16.82 -28.91 -6.51
C ASN A 6 17.93 -28.85 -5.46
N ARG A 7 17.82 -27.96 -4.48
CA ARG A 7 18.83 -27.76 -3.45
C ARG A 7 18.84 -28.85 -2.37
N PHE A 8 17.75 -29.62 -2.23
CA PHE A 8 17.58 -30.60 -1.16
C PHE A 8 17.74 -32.07 -1.57
N GLY A 9 18.21 -32.38 -2.79
CA GLY A 9 18.49 -33.76 -3.23
C GLY A 9 17.27 -34.70 -3.35
N ALA A 10 16.09 -34.29 -2.87
CA ALA A 10 14.87 -35.10 -2.82
C ALA A 10 14.21 -35.37 -4.19
N ARG A 11 14.80 -34.91 -5.31
CA ARG A 11 14.19 -35.04 -6.64
C ARG A 11 14.11 -36.49 -7.13
N ARG A 12 15.12 -37.32 -6.85
CA ARG A 12 15.20 -38.68 -7.45
C ARG A 12 14.20 -39.66 -6.84
N ALA A 13 14.01 -39.64 -5.53
CA ALA A 13 13.06 -40.53 -4.86
C ALA A 13 11.59 -40.22 -5.23
N TRP A 14 11.29 -38.95 -5.52
CA TRP A 14 9.93 -38.49 -5.79
C TRP A 14 9.44 -38.69 -7.23
N GLU A 15 10.34 -38.96 -8.19
CA GLU A 15 9.96 -39.15 -9.59
C GLU A 15 9.48 -40.58 -9.90
N VAL A 16 9.78 -41.54 -9.03
CA VAL A 16 9.42 -42.95 -9.23
C VAL A 16 8.00 -43.27 -8.75
N VAL A 17 7.49 -42.53 -7.75
CA VAL A 17 6.32 -42.97 -6.98
C VAL A 17 4.98 -42.35 -7.44
N TYR A 18 4.98 -41.14 -8.01
CA TYR A 18 3.73 -40.41 -8.29
C TYR A 18 3.58 -39.98 -9.75
N PRO A 19 2.37 -40.12 -10.35
CA PRO A 19 2.06 -39.55 -11.65
C PRO A 19 2.32 -38.04 -11.68
N ARG A 20 2.79 -37.52 -12.82
CA ARG A 20 3.08 -36.08 -13.00
C ARG A 20 1.87 -35.19 -12.69
N THR A 21 0.65 -35.66 -12.92
CA THR A 21 -0.60 -34.97 -12.60
C THR A 21 -0.78 -34.78 -11.09
N VAL A 22 -0.65 -35.85 -10.30
CA VAL A 22 -0.74 -35.81 -8.83
C VAL A 22 0.29 -34.85 -8.24
N LYS A 23 1.54 -34.88 -8.74
CA LYS A 23 2.61 -33.97 -8.30
C LYS A 23 2.25 -32.49 -8.54
N LYS A 24 1.62 -32.17 -9.67
CA LYS A 24 1.19 -30.80 -9.99
C LYS A 24 0.10 -30.32 -9.03
N HIS A 25 -0.88 -31.18 -8.72
CA HIS A 25 -1.96 -30.84 -7.78
C HIS A 25 -1.43 -30.64 -6.35
N LEU A 26 -0.56 -31.52 -5.85
CA LEU A 26 0.03 -31.40 -4.51
C LEU A 26 0.87 -30.13 -4.36
N LEU A 27 1.73 -29.82 -5.35
CA LEU A 27 2.53 -28.60 -5.32
C LEU A 27 1.67 -27.33 -5.41
N SER A 28 0.57 -27.38 -6.15
CA SER A 28 -0.40 -26.28 -6.23
C SER A 28 -1.12 -26.07 -4.89
N ALA A 29 -1.61 -27.16 -4.28
CA ALA A 29 -2.29 -27.13 -2.99
C ALA A 29 -1.37 -26.58 -1.89
N PHE A 30 -0.14 -27.11 -1.78
CA PHE A 30 0.85 -26.63 -0.82
C PHE A 30 1.21 -25.14 -1.04
N GLY A 31 1.38 -24.73 -2.30
CA GLY A 31 1.64 -23.34 -2.64
C GLY A 31 0.48 -22.41 -2.25
N SER A 32 -0.76 -22.87 -2.38
CA SER A 32 -1.95 -22.13 -1.92
C SER A 32 -1.96 -22.01 -0.40
N SER A 33 -1.81 -23.13 0.33
CA SER A 33 -1.80 -23.15 1.79
C SER A 33 -0.71 -22.25 2.38
N LEU A 34 0.49 -22.24 1.79
CA LEU A 34 1.59 -21.40 2.26
C LEU A 34 1.30 -19.90 2.06
N ARG A 35 0.61 -19.50 0.97
CA ARG A 35 0.23 -18.10 0.74
C ARG A 35 -0.73 -17.60 1.81
N TRP A 36 -1.80 -18.36 2.05
CA TRP A 36 -2.78 -18.03 3.08
C TRP A 36 -2.18 -18.10 4.48
N GLY A 37 -1.32 -19.09 4.76
CA GLY A 37 -0.57 -19.17 6.00
C GLY A 37 0.29 -17.94 6.25
N MET A 38 1.00 -17.43 5.22
CA MET A 38 1.77 -16.18 5.34
C MET A 38 0.90 -14.96 5.59
N LEU A 39 -0.30 -14.89 4.99
CA LEU A 39 -1.25 -13.81 5.26
C LEU A 39 -1.72 -13.84 6.73
N LEU A 40 -2.03 -15.04 7.25
CA LEU A 40 -2.39 -15.21 8.65
C LEU A 40 -1.23 -14.87 9.59
N ILE A 41 0.01 -15.24 9.25
CA ILE A 41 1.20 -14.85 10.02
C ILE A 41 1.39 -13.33 10.00
N ALA A 42 1.23 -12.68 8.84
CA ALA A 42 1.30 -11.23 8.71
C ALA A 42 0.28 -10.55 9.64
N PHE A 43 -0.96 -11.06 9.62
CA PHE A 43 -2.08 -10.50 10.34
C PHE A 43 -2.06 -10.79 11.85
N ALA A 44 -1.82 -12.03 12.26
CA ALA A 44 -1.98 -12.46 13.65
C ALA A 44 -0.69 -12.38 14.48
N VAL A 45 0.48 -12.35 13.84
CA VAL A 45 1.77 -12.43 14.53
C VAL A 45 2.64 -11.22 14.23
N VAL A 46 3.06 -11.05 12.98
CA VAL A 46 4.08 -10.05 12.62
C VAL A 46 3.55 -8.63 12.79
N GLY A 47 2.33 -8.34 12.31
CA GLY A 47 1.70 -7.02 12.45
C GLY A 47 1.57 -6.57 13.91
N PRO A 48 0.89 -7.34 14.77
CA PRO A 48 0.77 -7.01 16.19
C PRO A 48 2.12 -6.78 16.87
N LEU A 49 3.08 -7.70 16.67
CA LEU A 49 4.43 -7.59 17.27
C LEU A 49 5.19 -6.35 16.77
N ALA A 50 5.15 -6.08 15.46
CA ALA A 50 5.82 -4.91 14.88
C ALA A 50 5.20 -3.58 15.36
N SER A 51 3.93 -3.60 15.76
CA SER A 51 3.21 -2.42 16.26
C SER A 51 3.41 -2.14 17.75
N LEU A 52 4.01 -3.07 18.52
CA LEU A 52 4.20 -2.90 19.97
C LEU A 52 4.99 -1.62 20.35
N PRO A 53 6.05 -1.22 19.64
CA PRO A 53 6.75 0.03 19.96
C PRO A 53 5.87 1.26 19.84
N LEU A 54 4.95 1.31 18.85
CA LEU A 54 3.97 2.40 18.74
C LEU A 54 2.99 2.42 19.91
N ASN A 55 2.68 1.25 20.49
CA ASN A 55 1.85 1.18 21.69
C ASN A 55 2.55 1.69 22.95
N ALA A 56 3.87 1.92 22.93
CA ALA A 56 4.59 2.56 24.04
C ALA A 56 4.65 4.09 23.88
N VAL A 57 4.38 4.61 22.68
CA VAL A 57 4.36 6.06 22.42
C VAL A 57 3.12 6.66 23.05
N ARG A 58 3.30 7.81 23.70
CA ARG A 58 2.24 8.55 24.40
C ARG A 58 2.27 9.99 23.96
N ASP A 59 1.11 10.62 24.01
CA ASP A 59 1.02 12.06 23.88
C ASP A 59 1.42 12.77 25.20
N VAL A 60 1.52 14.11 25.19
CA VAL A 60 1.93 14.93 26.34
C VAL A 60 1.10 14.69 27.60
N ASP A 61 -0.18 14.33 27.43
CA ASP A 61 -1.10 14.03 28.54
C ASP A 61 -1.17 12.53 28.87
N GLY A 62 -0.30 11.70 28.28
CA GLY A 62 -0.34 10.25 28.43
C GLY A 62 -1.42 9.55 27.59
N GLY A 63 -2.10 10.28 26.70
CA GLY A 63 -3.11 9.74 25.80
C GLY A 63 -2.56 8.98 24.59
N HIS A 64 -3.47 8.40 23.80
CA HIS A 64 -3.19 7.67 22.56
C HIS A 64 -3.44 8.50 21.28
N ALA A 65 -3.66 9.81 21.41
CA ALA A 65 -3.82 10.75 20.31
C ALA A 65 -2.47 11.04 19.62
N ILE A 66 -1.85 9.99 19.07
CA ILE A 66 -0.49 10.01 18.56
C ILE A 66 -0.44 9.65 17.07
N SER A 67 0.56 10.18 16.38
CA SER A 67 0.97 9.79 15.04
C SER A 67 2.49 9.57 15.02
N MET A 68 3.06 9.27 13.84
CA MET A 68 4.51 9.12 13.70
C MET A 68 5.26 10.39 14.09
N PHE A 69 4.75 11.56 13.70
CA PHE A 69 5.39 12.86 13.96
C PHE A 69 4.71 13.69 15.05
N VAL A 70 3.47 13.36 15.45
CA VAL A 70 2.71 14.10 16.47
C VAL A 70 2.57 13.23 17.72
N ASN A 71 3.33 13.52 18.76
CA ASN A 71 3.32 12.83 20.06
C ASN A 71 4.20 13.64 21.05
N ALA A 72 4.39 13.14 22.29
CA ALA A 72 5.22 13.82 23.30
C ALA A 72 6.71 13.95 22.90
N GLY A 73 7.20 13.12 22.01
CA GLY A 73 8.58 13.14 21.54
C GLY A 73 8.73 12.40 20.21
N VAL A 74 9.02 13.16 19.15
CA VAL A 74 9.00 12.67 17.75
C VAL A 74 9.80 11.38 17.57
N PHE A 75 10.91 11.23 18.31
CA PHE A 75 11.83 10.11 18.18
C PHE A 75 11.19 8.73 18.48
N PRO A 76 10.51 8.50 19.63
CA PRO A 76 9.70 7.30 19.85
C PRO A 76 8.73 6.95 18.72
N GLY A 77 8.00 7.93 18.18
CA GLY A 77 7.07 7.73 17.06
C GLY A 77 7.78 7.25 15.79
N VAL A 78 8.91 7.89 15.46
CA VAL A 78 9.75 7.51 14.33
C VAL A 78 10.35 6.11 14.48
N ILE A 79 10.84 5.75 15.68
CA ILE A 79 11.34 4.40 15.94
C ILE A 79 10.22 3.37 15.75
N GLY A 80 9.03 3.64 16.31
CA GLY A 80 7.91 2.71 16.18
C GLY A 80 7.47 2.52 14.73
N ALA A 81 7.39 3.60 13.96
CA ALA A 81 7.11 3.52 12.53
C ALA A 81 8.23 2.79 11.77
N ALA A 82 9.50 3.03 12.10
CA ALA A 82 10.63 2.33 11.49
C ALA A 82 10.58 0.81 11.74
N CYS A 83 10.21 0.37 12.95
CA CYS A 83 9.99 -1.05 13.25
C CYS A 83 8.88 -1.66 12.37
N VAL A 84 7.76 -0.95 12.22
CA VAL A 84 6.64 -1.38 11.36
C VAL A 84 7.08 -1.49 9.89
N PHE A 85 7.75 -0.47 9.34
CA PHE A 85 8.23 -0.50 7.95
C PHE A 85 9.31 -1.57 7.73
N ALA A 86 10.22 -1.77 8.68
CA ALA A 86 11.24 -2.81 8.61
C ALA A 86 10.62 -4.22 8.59
N ALA A 87 9.66 -4.49 9.47
CA ALA A 87 8.93 -5.76 9.49
C ALA A 87 8.11 -5.98 8.20
N ALA A 88 7.45 -4.92 7.72
CA ALA A 88 6.69 -4.95 6.46
C ALA A 88 7.61 -5.23 5.27
N LEU A 89 8.79 -4.61 5.20
CA LEU A 89 9.80 -4.86 4.18
C LEU A 89 10.32 -6.30 4.23
N ALA A 90 10.67 -6.79 5.41
CA ALA A 90 11.19 -8.14 5.59
C ALA A 90 10.18 -9.20 5.13
N LEU A 91 8.92 -9.09 5.59
CA LEU A 91 7.87 -10.03 5.21
C LEU A 91 7.48 -9.91 3.73
N GLY A 92 7.45 -8.68 3.21
CA GLY A 92 7.25 -8.42 1.78
C GLY A 92 8.36 -9.02 0.91
N ALA A 93 9.62 -8.89 1.31
CA ALA A 93 10.76 -9.47 0.60
C ALA A 93 10.69 -11.01 0.56
N ILE A 94 10.33 -11.66 1.69
CA ILE A 94 10.08 -13.10 1.74
C ILE A 94 8.91 -13.47 0.81
N GLY A 95 7.81 -12.73 0.87
CA GLY A 95 6.65 -12.90 0.00
C GLY A 95 7.00 -12.75 -1.49
N ALA A 96 7.83 -11.78 -1.85
CA ALA A 96 8.28 -11.52 -3.22
C ALA A 96 9.18 -12.66 -3.73
N PHE A 97 10.02 -13.20 -2.86
CA PHE A 97 10.88 -14.33 -3.19
C PHE A 97 10.07 -15.62 -3.39
N LEU A 98 9.04 -15.86 -2.57
CA LEU A 98 8.24 -17.09 -2.60
C LEU A 98 7.04 -17.05 -3.57
N PHE A 99 6.40 -15.88 -3.74
CA PHE A 99 5.13 -15.68 -4.46
C PHE A 99 5.14 -14.44 -5.36
N SER A 100 4.00 -13.91 -5.80
CA SER A 100 3.97 -12.73 -6.68
C SER A 100 4.15 -11.40 -5.92
N THR A 101 4.45 -10.35 -6.68
CA THR A 101 4.46 -8.95 -6.23
C THR A 101 3.18 -8.59 -5.46
N GLY A 102 2.01 -9.02 -5.95
CA GLY A 102 0.73 -8.70 -5.31
C GLY A 102 0.59 -9.28 -3.90
N TRP A 103 0.91 -10.56 -3.72
CA TRP A 103 0.88 -11.19 -2.39
C TRP A 103 1.91 -10.57 -1.45
N ALA A 104 3.10 -10.26 -1.95
CA ALA A 104 4.14 -9.60 -1.18
C ALA A 104 3.72 -8.22 -0.66
N CYS A 105 3.14 -7.38 -1.53
CA CYS A 105 2.61 -6.09 -1.13
C CYS A 105 1.44 -6.23 -0.15
N ALA A 106 0.58 -7.24 -0.33
CA ALA A 106 -0.50 -7.51 0.59
C ALA A 106 0.01 -7.82 2.02
N TYR A 107 1.05 -8.66 2.15
CA TYR A 107 1.64 -8.96 3.46
C TYR A 107 2.25 -7.71 4.12
N SER A 108 2.98 -6.89 3.36
CA SER A 108 3.55 -5.63 3.87
C SER A 108 2.45 -4.65 4.30
N GLY A 109 1.40 -4.51 3.48
CA GLY A 109 0.27 -3.65 3.76
C GLY A 109 -0.49 -4.05 5.04
N ILE A 110 -0.67 -5.35 5.29
CA ILE A 110 -1.28 -5.86 6.53
C ILE A 110 -0.43 -5.48 7.76
N VAL A 111 0.89 -5.62 7.68
CA VAL A 111 1.79 -5.24 8.78
C VAL A 111 1.72 -3.74 9.06
N ILE A 112 1.69 -2.91 8.02
CA ILE A 112 1.55 -1.45 8.18
C ILE A 112 0.16 -1.08 8.71
N ALA A 113 -0.90 -1.79 8.32
CA ALA A 113 -2.25 -1.56 8.84
C ALA A 113 -2.32 -1.74 10.37
N TRP A 114 -1.56 -2.69 10.93
CA TRP A 114 -1.43 -2.82 12.38
C TRP A 114 -0.71 -1.63 13.03
N GLY A 115 0.35 -1.13 12.40
CA GLY A 115 1.00 0.11 12.84
C GLY A 115 0.04 1.30 12.80
N ALA A 116 -0.73 1.42 11.71
CA ALA A 116 -1.74 2.44 11.56
C ALA A 116 -2.81 2.36 12.67
N TYR A 117 -3.30 1.15 12.97
CA TYR A 117 -4.29 0.92 14.04
C TYR A 117 -3.80 1.31 15.44
N ARG A 118 -2.48 1.42 15.67
CA ARG A 118 -1.91 1.90 16.95
C ARG A 118 -1.80 3.42 17.05
N CYS A 119 -1.94 4.14 15.94
CA CYS A 119 -2.00 5.59 15.94
C CYS A 119 -3.41 6.06 16.24
N GLY A 120 -3.51 7.25 16.85
CA GLY A 120 -4.77 7.93 17.06
C GLY A 120 -5.40 8.37 15.74
N THR A 121 -6.58 8.97 15.84
CA THR A 121 -7.30 9.54 14.70
C THR A 121 -6.98 11.03 14.54
N LEU A 122 -7.37 11.62 13.40
CA LEU A 122 -7.20 13.06 13.20
C LEU A 122 -7.99 13.85 14.26
N GLU A 123 -9.23 13.45 14.53
CA GLU A 123 -10.08 14.19 15.48
C GLU A 123 -9.51 14.10 16.90
N GLU A 124 -8.99 12.95 17.32
CA GLU A 124 -8.29 12.80 18.61
C GLU A 124 -7.08 13.75 18.70
N ILE A 125 -6.24 13.77 17.67
CA ILE A 125 -5.04 14.62 17.62
C ILE A 125 -5.41 16.11 17.71
N ILE A 126 -6.41 16.57 16.97
CA ILE A 126 -6.80 17.99 16.96
C ILE A 126 -7.52 18.39 18.26
N ARG A 127 -8.39 17.54 18.81
CA ARG A 127 -9.05 17.80 20.11
C ARG A 127 -8.02 18.00 21.22
N GLN A 128 -6.96 17.22 21.16
CA GLN A 128 -5.88 17.23 22.13
C GLN A 128 -4.97 18.45 21.94
N ALA A 129 -4.52 18.72 20.71
CA ALA A 129 -3.64 19.86 20.42
C ALA A 129 -4.31 21.24 20.51
N ARG A 130 -5.66 21.29 20.45
CA ARG A 130 -6.49 22.51 20.43
C ARG A 130 -5.99 23.58 19.44
N SER A 131 -5.38 23.16 18.34
CA SER A 131 -4.78 24.03 17.34
C SER A 131 -4.67 23.32 15.99
N ASP A 132 -4.40 24.07 14.92
CA ASP A 132 -4.16 23.56 13.57
C ASP A 132 -2.69 23.18 13.31
N ALA A 133 -1.81 23.41 14.29
CA ALA A 133 -0.38 23.13 14.20
C ALA A 133 -0.05 21.68 13.77
N PRO A 134 -0.76 20.63 14.26
CA PRO A 134 -0.50 19.26 13.84
C PRO A 134 -0.72 18.99 12.34
N LEU A 135 -1.59 19.75 11.66
CA LEU A 135 -1.95 19.48 10.26
C LEU A 135 -0.75 19.52 9.30
N THR A 136 0.19 20.45 9.54
CA THR A 136 1.44 20.52 8.77
C THR A 136 2.36 19.33 9.01
N MET A 137 2.42 18.81 10.23
CA MET A 137 3.19 17.61 10.56
C MET A 137 2.52 16.35 10.00
N LEU A 138 1.19 16.30 9.99
CA LEU A 138 0.45 15.19 9.40
C LEU A 138 0.60 15.13 7.87
N ALA A 139 0.70 16.28 7.19
CA ALA A 139 1.01 16.34 5.76
C ALA A 139 2.41 15.76 5.46
N SER A 140 3.43 16.12 6.25
CA SER A 140 4.79 15.60 6.08
C SER A 140 4.90 14.12 6.46
N GLU A 141 4.12 13.67 7.45
CA GLU A 141 3.96 12.26 7.81
C GLU A 141 3.36 11.46 6.65
N GLY A 142 2.31 11.97 6.01
CA GLY A 142 1.69 11.36 4.83
C GLY A 142 2.67 11.16 3.67
N LEU A 143 3.44 12.19 3.35
CA LEU A 143 4.52 12.10 2.36
C LEU A 143 5.54 11.03 2.75
N THR A 144 6.03 11.07 4.00
CA THR A 144 7.08 10.17 4.49
C THR A 144 6.61 8.71 4.46
N ALA A 145 5.39 8.44 4.93
CA ALA A 145 4.81 7.10 4.95
C ALA A 145 4.66 6.52 3.53
N ILE A 146 4.21 7.31 2.56
CA ILE A 146 4.12 6.85 1.16
C ILE A 146 5.51 6.67 0.52
N LEU A 147 6.50 7.49 0.84
CA LEU A 147 7.87 7.28 0.36
C LEU A 147 8.43 5.93 0.84
N PHE A 148 8.22 5.57 2.11
CA PHE A 148 8.61 4.25 2.62
C PHE A 148 7.80 3.12 1.99
N ALA A 149 6.48 3.28 1.80
CA ALA A 149 5.68 2.31 1.08
C ALA A 149 6.16 2.10 -0.37
N GLY A 150 6.50 3.19 -1.06
CA GLY A 150 7.06 3.17 -2.42
C GLY A 150 8.42 2.47 -2.46
N LEU A 151 9.28 2.68 -1.46
CA LEU A 151 10.53 1.95 -1.30
C LEU A 151 10.29 0.43 -1.14
N ILE A 152 9.36 0.04 -0.27
CA ILE A 152 8.98 -1.37 -0.06
C ILE A 152 8.47 -1.98 -1.36
N ALA A 153 7.53 -1.32 -2.04
CA ALA A 153 7.00 -1.76 -3.34
C ALA A 153 8.12 -1.92 -4.37
N GLY A 154 9.08 -0.99 -4.42
CA GLY A 154 10.23 -1.04 -5.31
C GLY A 154 11.14 -2.23 -5.03
N VAL A 155 11.43 -2.53 -3.77
CA VAL A 155 12.22 -3.71 -3.38
C VAL A 155 11.47 -5.00 -3.74
N ILE A 156 10.19 -5.10 -3.41
CA ILE A 156 9.33 -6.26 -3.75
C ILE A 156 9.31 -6.50 -5.27
N GLN A 157 9.15 -5.44 -6.06
CA GLN A 157 9.13 -5.52 -7.51
C GLN A 157 10.48 -5.99 -8.06
N ARG A 158 11.60 -5.46 -7.55
CA ARG A 158 12.95 -5.89 -7.97
C ARG A 158 13.21 -7.37 -7.67
N ILE A 159 12.86 -7.84 -6.46
CA ILE A 159 13.01 -9.25 -6.08
C ILE A 159 12.16 -10.15 -7.00
N SER A 160 10.90 -9.77 -7.21
CA SER A 160 9.95 -10.53 -8.05
C SER A 160 10.41 -10.61 -9.51
N ALA A 161 10.87 -9.49 -10.06
CA ALA A 161 11.38 -9.40 -11.44
C ALA A 161 12.61 -10.28 -11.65
N LYS A 162 13.61 -10.19 -10.74
CA LYS A 162 14.82 -11.02 -10.79
C LYS A 162 14.47 -12.50 -10.76
N ARG A 163 13.49 -12.90 -9.95
CA ARG A 163 13.04 -14.30 -9.87
C ARG A 163 12.33 -14.76 -11.14
N GLN A 164 11.59 -13.88 -11.80
CA GLN A 164 10.87 -14.19 -13.05
C GLN A 164 11.77 -14.12 -14.29
N GLY A 165 13.03 -13.68 -14.15
CA GLY A 165 13.92 -13.46 -15.30
C GLY A 165 13.47 -12.29 -16.18
N LEU A 166 12.65 -11.38 -15.63
CA LEU A 166 12.19 -10.20 -16.36
C LEU A 166 13.27 -9.12 -16.31
N ALA A 167 13.66 -8.63 -17.48
CA ALA A 167 14.52 -7.45 -17.60
C ALA A 167 13.71 -6.19 -17.23
N VAL A 168 13.74 -5.81 -15.95
CA VAL A 168 13.16 -4.55 -15.49
C VAL A 168 14.25 -3.49 -15.53
N MET A 169 14.05 -2.46 -16.36
CA MET A 169 14.94 -1.31 -16.38
C MET A 169 14.91 -0.60 -15.01
N PRO A 170 16.07 -0.37 -14.38
CA PRO A 170 16.14 0.33 -13.09
C PRO A 170 15.46 1.71 -13.19
N GLY A 171 14.52 1.97 -12.27
CA GLY A 171 13.83 3.27 -12.20
C GLY A 171 12.64 3.43 -13.15
N SER A 172 12.34 2.45 -14.01
CA SER A 172 11.15 2.55 -14.86
C SER A 172 9.86 2.32 -14.07
N LEU A 173 8.98 3.33 -14.09
CA LEU A 173 7.66 3.29 -13.47
C LEU A 173 6.57 2.73 -14.39
N ILE A 174 6.90 2.55 -15.67
CA ILE A 174 6.06 1.92 -16.69
C ILE A 174 6.89 0.81 -17.35
N ILE A 175 6.33 -0.40 -17.44
CA ILE A 175 6.97 -1.56 -18.08
C ILE A 175 6.45 -1.65 -19.52
N GLN A 176 7.39 -1.84 -20.47
CA GLN A 176 7.14 -2.09 -21.90
C GLN A 176 6.52 -0.94 -22.70
N GLY A 177 6.75 -0.98 -24.02
CA GLY A 177 6.30 -0.02 -25.03
C GLY A 177 7.41 0.95 -25.45
N ASP A 178 7.58 1.15 -26.76
CA ASP A 178 8.23 2.34 -27.29
C ASP A 178 7.26 3.51 -27.07
N VAL A 179 7.18 3.98 -25.82
CA VAL A 179 6.23 5.00 -25.41
C VAL A 179 6.85 6.36 -25.70
N PRO A 180 6.45 7.06 -26.77
CA PRO A 180 6.91 8.42 -27.01
C PRO A 180 6.50 9.28 -25.79
N LYS A 181 7.46 10.01 -25.21
CA LYS A 181 7.27 10.89 -24.04
C LYS A 181 6.90 10.15 -22.74
N LEU A 182 7.64 9.08 -22.41
CA LEU A 182 7.51 8.32 -21.16
C LEU A 182 7.31 9.19 -19.89
N LYS A 183 8.06 10.28 -19.76
CA LYS A 183 7.94 11.23 -18.63
C LYS A 183 6.54 11.85 -18.54
N THR A 184 6.00 12.32 -19.66
CA THR A 184 4.66 12.92 -19.72
C THR A 184 3.59 11.89 -19.38
N VAL A 185 3.68 10.67 -19.92
CA VAL A 185 2.72 9.59 -19.60
C VAL A 185 2.76 9.25 -18.11
N THR A 186 3.96 9.15 -17.54
CA THR A 186 4.13 8.89 -16.10
C THR A 186 3.50 9.99 -15.24
N GLN A 187 3.70 11.26 -15.61
CA GLN A 187 3.10 12.40 -14.90
C GLN A 187 1.57 12.40 -14.98
N ILE A 188 1.00 12.16 -16.17
CA ILE A 188 -0.46 12.08 -16.35
C ILE A 188 -1.03 10.90 -15.56
N ALA A 189 -0.37 9.73 -15.59
CA ALA A 189 -0.83 8.53 -14.89
C ALA A 189 -0.74 8.69 -13.36
N LEU A 190 0.28 9.38 -12.87
CA LEU A 190 0.43 9.76 -11.46
C LEU A 190 -0.67 10.75 -11.04
N ALA A 191 -0.92 11.79 -11.82
CA ALA A 191 -1.98 12.76 -11.54
C ALA A 191 -3.37 12.11 -11.56
N ALA A 192 -3.68 11.30 -12.58
CA ALA A 192 -4.95 10.60 -12.71
C ALA A 192 -5.19 9.64 -11.53
N GLY A 193 -4.18 8.86 -11.16
CA GLY A 193 -4.24 7.96 -9.99
C GLY A 193 -4.47 8.73 -8.69
N GLY A 194 -3.73 9.81 -8.47
CA GLY A 194 -3.86 10.62 -7.26
C GLY A 194 -5.21 11.32 -7.12
N VAL A 195 -5.73 11.89 -8.22
CA VAL A 195 -7.08 12.48 -8.24
C VAL A 195 -8.14 11.42 -7.96
N ALA A 196 -8.06 10.26 -8.63
CA ALA A 196 -9.02 9.19 -8.44
C ALA A 196 -9.00 8.63 -7.01
N ALA A 197 -7.81 8.43 -6.42
CA ALA A 197 -7.67 8.08 -5.00
C ALA A 197 -8.26 9.14 -4.08
N GLY A 198 -7.98 10.42 -4.32
CA GLY A 198 -8.51 11.52 -3.52
C GLY A 198 -10.03 11.57 -3.51
N VAL A 199 -10.67 11.43 -4.67
CA VAL A 199 -12.14 11.39 -4.79
C VAL A 199 -12.71 10.21 -4.01
N VAL A 200 -12.16 9.01 -4.18
CA VAL A 200 -12.65 7.81 -3.50
C VAL A 200 -12.47 7.90 -1.99
N ALA A 201 -11.30 8.36 -1.52
CA ALA A 201 -11.07 8.55 -0.10
C ALA A 201 -11.99 9.62 0.50
N TYR A 202 -12.26 10.71 -0.23
CA TYR A 202 -13.22 11.72 0.19
C TYR A 202 -14.62 11.14 0.40
N LEU A 203 -15.06 10.23 -0.46
CA LEU A 203 -16.36 9.57 -0.35
C LEU A 203 -16.38 8.47 0.73
N ALA A 204 -15.26 7.78 0.96
CA ALA A 204 -15.19 6.62 1.85
C ALA A 204 -14.87 6.96 3.31
N ALA A 205 -14.16 8.06 3.59
CA ALA A 205 -13.73 8.46 4.93
C ALA A 205 -14.78 9.29 5.71
N VAL A 206 -16.01 8.77 5.77
CA VAL A 206 -17.20 9.49 6.28
C VAL A 206 -17.21 9.63 7.81
N THR A 207 -16.57 8.73 8.54
CA THR A 207 -16.43 8.76 10.00
C THR A 207 -14.96 8.68 10.38
N ASP A 208 -14.67 8.96 11.64
CA ASP A 208 -13.32 8.95 12.19
C ASP A 208 -12.88 7.56 12.71
N PHE A 209 -13.67 6.51 12.47
CA PHE A 209 -13.26 5.17 12.87
C PHE A 209 -11.97 4.74 12.17
N LYS A 210 -10.98 4.32 12.94
CA LYS A 210 -9.66 3.97 12.41
C LYS A 210 -9.70 2.92 11.30
N GLY A 211 -10.55 1.89 11.47
CA GLY A 211 -10.77 0.87 10.45
C GLY A 211 -11.32 1.43 9.13
N GLN A 212 -12.15 2.48 9.18
CA GLN A 212 -12.67 3.14 7.98
C GLN A 212 -11.58 3.94 7.26
N GLY A 213 -10.67 4.59 7.98
CA GLY A 213 -9.53 5.29 7.38
C GLY A 213 -8.65 4.34 6.55
N ILE A 214 -8.28 3.19 7.12
CA ILE A 214 -7.50 2.14 6.44
C ILE A 214 -8.26 1.58 5.23
N PHE A 215 -9.56 1.31 5.41
CA PHE A 215 -10.42 0.80 4.33
C PHE A 215 -10.57 1.82 3.18
N ALA A 216 -10.76 3.10 3.49
CA ALA A 216 -10.84 4.19 2.52
C ALA A 216 -9.54 4.29 1.72
N ALA A 217 -8.38 4.24 2.38
CA ALA A 217 -7.08 4.22 1.72
C ALA A 217 -6.90 3.00 0.80
N PHE A 218 -7.34 1.82 1.23
CA PHE A 218 -7.31 0.59 0.42
C PHE A 218 -8.14 0.72 -0.85
N PHE A 219 -9.40 1.17 -0.75
CA PHE A 219 -10.26 1.37 -1.92
C PHE A 219 -9.75 2.49 -2.84
N ALA A 220 -9.26 3.59 -2.27
CA ALA A 220 -8.64 4.66 -3.02
C ALA A 220 -7.44 4.15 -3.84
N ALA A 221 -6.60 3.28 -3.27
CA ALA A 221 -5.48 2.69 -3.97
C ALA A 221 -5.88 1.69 -5.08
N ILE A 222 -6.98 0.94 -4.91
CA ILE A 222 -7.54 0.11 -5.99
C ILE A 222 -7.90 0.99 -7.19
N ILE A 223 -8.68 2.05 -6.94
CA ILE A 223 -9.15 2.94 -8.02
C ILE A 223 -7.99 3.73 -8.63
N ALA A 224 -7.01 4.16 -7.84
CA ALA A 224 -5.77 4.72 -8.37
C ALA A 224 -5.05 3.73 -9.30
N GLY A 225 -4.95 2.45 -8.91
CA GLY A 225 -4.37 1.40 -9.73
C GLY A 225 -5.06 1.27 -11.08
N VAL A 226 -6.40 1.30 -11.09
CA VAL A 226 -7.19 1.27 -12.32
C VAL A 226 -6.93 2.49 -13.18
N ALA A 227 -7.03 3.70 -12.62
CA ALA A 227 -6.85 4.95 -13.36
C ALA A 227 -5.44 5.07 -13.96
N THR A 228 -4.40 4.80 -13.15
CA THR A 228 -3.00 4.81 -13.61
C THR A 228 -2.76 3.79 -14.72
N GLN A 229 -3.32 2.58 -14.61
CA GLN A 229 -3.18 1.55 -15.63
C GLN A 229 -3.87 1.90 -16.95
N ILE A 230 -5.08 2.49 -16.91
CA ILE A 230 -5.79 2.95 -18.11
C ILE A 230 -4.95 4.01 -18.85
N VAL A 231 -4.40 4.99 -18.12
CA VAL A 231 -3.55 6.02 -18.72
C VAL A 231 -2.29 5.41 -19.32
N ALA A 232 -1.58 4.54 -18.59
CA ALA A 232 -0.38 3.89 -19.09
C ALA A 232 -0.65 3.06 -20.36
N LYS A 233 -1.72 2.25 -20.36
CA LYS A 233 -2.13 1.41 -21.48
C LYS A 233 -2.58 2.20 -22.70
N SER A 234 -3.23 3.35 -22.51
CA SER A 234 -3.62 4.25 -23.62
C SER A 234 -2.42 4.77 -24.44
N LYS A 235 -1.21 4.62 -23.91
CA LYS A 235 0.06 5.00 -24.53
C LYS A 235 0.98 3.81 -24.81
N GLY A 236 0.45 2.59 -24.76
CA GLY A 236 1.21 1.37 -25.04
C GLY A 236 2.10 0.86 -23.89
N GLY A 237 1.97 1.43 -22.69
CA GLY A 237 2.73 1.02 -21.51
C GLY A 237 1.92 0.22 -20.49
N GLN A 238 2.59 -0.32 -19.47
CA GLN A 238 1.96 -0.95 -18.31
C GLN A 238 2.42 -0.28 -17.01
N ALA A 239 1.49 0.15 -16.16
CA ALA A 239 1.83 0.77 -14.89
C ALA A 239 2.45 -0.24 -13.91
N THR A 240 3.41 0.24 -13.13
CA THR A 240 4.00 -0.53 -12.02
C THR A 240 3.25 -0.29 -10.71
N VAL A 241 3.38 -1.21 -9.76
CA VAL A 241 2.85 -1.01 -8.39
C VAL A 241 3.47 0.24 -7.76
N VAL A 242 4.75 0.50 -8.00
CA VAL A 242 5.44 1.69 -7.47
C VAL A 242 4.79 2.98 -7.98
N LEU A 243 4.42 3.05 -9.26
CA LEU A 243 3.74 4.22 -9.82
C LEU A 243 2.39 4.48 -9.16
N VAL A 244 1.61 3.42 -8.91
CA VAL A 244 0.31 3.52 -8.24
C VAL A 244 0.51 3.98 -6.79
N VAL A 245 1.44 3.38 -6.05
CA VAL A 245 1.76 3.81 -4.67
C VAL A 245 2.21 5.27 -4.65
N ALA A 246 3.04 5.70 -5.60
CA ALA A 246 3.49 7.08 -5.71
C ALA A 246 2.34 8.06 -6.04
N SER A 247 1.32 7.63 -6.78
CA SER A 247 0.14 8.47 -7.07
C SER A 247 -0.64 8.85 -5.81
N VAL A 248 -0.60 7.99 -4.79
CA VAL A 248 -1.29 8.18 -3.51
C VAL A 248 -0.62 9.26 -2.64
N VAL A 249 0.62 9.69 -2.95
CA VAL A 249 1.27 10.84 -2.29
C VAL A 249 0.37 12.09 -2.37
N ILE A 250 -0.29 12.29 -3.51
CA ILE A 250 -1.11 13.48 -3.77
C ILE A 250 -2.20 13.63 -2.70
N PRO A 251 -3.15 12.68 -2.54
CA PRO A 251 -4.17 12.81 -1.51
C PRO A 251 -3.61 12.72 -0.08
N ALA A 252 -2.51 12.00 0.16
CA ALA A 252 -1.89 11.92 1.48
C ALA A 252 -1.36 13.27 2.00
N ILE A 253 -0.87 14.14 1.11
CA ILE A 253 -0.46 15.50 1.44
C ILE A 253 -1.64 16.46 1.42
N LEU A 254 -2.48 16.36 0.37
CA LEU A 254 -3.58 17.30 0.15
C LEU A 254 -4.66 17.20 1.21
N GLY A 255 -4.89 16.04 1.84
CA GLY A 255 -5.88 15.89 2.92
C GLY A 255 -5.63 16.85 4.08
N PRO A 256 -4.52 16.70 4.83
CA PRO A 256 -4.20 17.62 5.93
C PRO A 256 -3.96 19.05 5.48
N ALA A 257 -3.38 19.27 4.30
CA ALA A 257 -3.17 20.62 3.76
C ALA A 257 -4.50 21.33 3.43
N ALA A 258 -5.47 20.63 2.84
CA ALA A 258 -6.80 21.17 2.56
C ALA A 258 -7.55 21.48 3.86
N ALA A 259 -7.47 20.61 4.87
CA ALA A 259 -8.04 20.90 6.19
C ALA A 259 -7.41 22.17 6.79
N LYS A 260 -6.09 22.35 6.67
CA LYS A 260 -5.43 23.57 7.17
C LYS A 260 -5.90 24.83 6.44
N ILE A 261 -5.99 24.78 5.11
CA ILE A 261 -6.38 25.94 4.29
C ILE A 261 -7.85 26.30 4.51
N LEU A 262 -8.74 25.31 4.54
CA LEU A 262 -10.19 25.52 4.56
C LEU A 262 -10.77 25.65 5.96
N GLN A 263 -10.11 25.06 6.97
CA GLN A 263 -10.64 24.95 8.32
C GLN A 263 -9.65 25.45 9.39
N GLY A 264 -8.44 25.92 9.06
CA GLY A 264 -7.36 26.18 10.02
C GLY A 264 -7.77 26.86 11.34
N SER A 265 -8.34 28.07 11.30
CA SER A 265 -8.76 28.78 12.52
C SER A 265 -10.00 28.18 13.21
N THR A 266 -10.79 27.39 12.48
CA THR A 266 -12.05 26.78 12.97
C THR A 266 -11.94 25.26 13.10
N ILE A 267 -10.74 24.68 13.02
CA ILE A 267 -10.57 23.22 12.88
C ILE A 267 -11.03 22.52 14.15
N VAL A 268 -10.77 23.13 15.31
CA VAL A 268 -11.19 22.59 16.60
C VAL A 268 -12.72 22.52 16.67
N GLU A 269 -13.41 23.61 16.35
CA GLU A 269 -14.89 23.64 16.30
C GLU A 269 -15.44 22.64 15.29
N THR A 270 -14.83 22.58 14.10
CA THR A 270 -15.21 21.65 13.03
C THR A 270 -15.07 20.20 13.47
N VAL A 271 -14.01 19.86 14.20
CA VAL A 271 -13.78 18.52 14.76
C VAL A 271 -14.83 18.16 15.79
N PHE A 272 -15.22 19.10 16.67
CA PHE A 272 -16.32 18.86 17.62
C PHE A 272 -17.69 18.77 16.91
N ALA A 273 -17.86 19.45 15.79
CA ALA A 273 -19.05 19.36 14.94
C ALA A 273 -19.08 18.10 14.04
N GLY A 274 -17.99 17.30 13.98
CA GLY A 274 -17.87 16.15 13.10
C GLY A 274 -17.83 16.50 11.60
N ARG A 275 -17.45 17.74 11.27
CA ARG A 275 -17.49 18.31 9.90
C ARG A 275 -16.11 18.42 9.24
N VAL A 276 -15.14 17.66 9.74
CA VAL A 276 -13.77 17.65 9.18
C VAL A 276 -13.83 17.17 7.74
N ILE A 277 -13.01 17.76 6.88
CA ILE A 277 -12.90 17.30 5.48
C ILE A 277 -12.56 15.80 5.49
N PRO A 278 -13.37 14.93 4.87
CA PRO A 278 -13.17 13.48 4.91
C PRO A 278 -11.77 13.04 4.51
N LEU A 279 -11.17 13.68 3.50
CA LEU A 279 -9.83 13.36 3.02
C LEU A 279 -8.75 13.48 4.10
N ALA A 280 -8.90 14.41 5.05
CA ALA A 280 -7.94 14.62 6.12
C ALA A 280 -7.97 13.52 7.19
N ARG A 281 -9.08 12.77 7.30
CA ARG A 281 -9.23 11.68 8.27
C ARG A 281 -8.37 10.47 7.96
N VAL A 282 -7.93 10.32 6.70
CA VAL A 282 -7.02 9.24 6.30
C VAL A 282 -5.58 9.67 6.60
N MET A 283 -4.97 9.03 7.60
CA MET A 283 -3.63 9.39 8.05
C MET A 283 -2.52 8.74 7.23
N GLY A 284 -1.27 9.17 7.44
CA GLY A 284 -0.13 8.71 6.64
C GLY A 284 0.07 7.20 6.62
N LEU A 285 0.01 6.53 7.78
CA LEU A 285 0.10 5.06 7.83
C LEU A 285 -1.12 4.36 7.21
N ASP A 286 -2.31 4.96 7.27
CA ASP A 286 -3.50 4.43 6.60
C ASP A 286 -3.28 4.42 5.08
N TRP A 287 -2.79 5.55 4.54
CA TRP A 287 -2.43 5.70 3.13
C TRP A 287 -1.35 4.70 2.70
N ALA A 288 -0.30 4.49 3.50
CA ALA A 288 0.76 3.53 3.21
C ALA A 288 0.27 2.08 3.19
N ALA A 289 -0.53 1.69 4.19
CA ALA A 289 -1.16 0.36 4.25
C ALA A 289 -2.09 0.15 3.05
N GLY A 290 -3.02 1.08 2.84
CA GLY A 290 -4.00 1.03 1.75
C GLY A 290 -3.33 0.97 0.38
N ALA A 291 -2.28 1.76 0.14
CA ALA A 291 -1.52 1.77 -1.10
C ALA A 291 -0.92 0.40 -1.43
N LEU A 292 -0.27 -0.26 -0.47
CA LEU A 292 0.35 -1.58 -0.68
C LEU A 292 -0.69 -2.70 -0.82
N LEU A 293 -1.80 -2.62 -0.08
CA LEU A 293 -2.90 -3.59 -0.20
C LEU A 293 -3.65 -3.44 -1.53
N GLY A 294 -4.02 -2.22 -1.91
CA GLY A 294 -4.97 -1.92 -2.97
C GLY A 294 -4.34 -1.80 -4.35
N ALA A 295 -3.11 -1.27 -4.46
CA ALA A 295 -2.47 -1.04 -5.76
C ALA A 295 -2.37 -2.33 -6.63
N PRO A 296 -1.94 -3.49 -6.10
CA PRO A 296 -1.88 -4.71 -6.90
C PRO A 296 -3.25 -5.20 -7.37
N VAL A 297 -4.30 -5.01 -6.54
CA VAL A 297 -5.68 -5.38 -6.88
C VAL A 297 -6.18 -4.50 -8.04
N GLY A 298 -6.00 -3.19 -7.93
CA GLY A 298 -6.38 -2.23 -8.97
C GLY A 298 -5.70 -2.51 -10.32
N LEU A 299 -4.38 -2.76 -10.30
CA LEU A 299 -3.64 -3.13 -11.51
C LEU A 299 -4.14 -4.45 -12.12
N GLY A 300 -4.42 -5.45 -11.28
CA GLY A 300 -4.93 -6.74 -11.74
C GLY A 300 -6.30 -6.64 -12.41
N TRP A 301 -7.22 -5.86 -11.83
CA TRP A 301 -8.55 -5.64 -12.40
C TRP A 301 -8.50 -4.87 -13.71
N ALA A 302 -7.74 -3.78 -13.78
CA ALA A 302 -7.60 -3.02 -15.01
C ALA A 302 -6.93 -3.83 -16.13
N GLY A 303 -5.95 -4.69 -15.80
CA GLY A 303 -5.39 -5.63 -16.77
C GLY A 303 -6.46 -6.55 -17.37
N ALA A 304 -7.24 -7.22 -16.51
CA ALA A 304 -8.28 -8.14 -16.95
C ALA A 304 -9.36 -7.48 -17.83
N MET A 305 -9.80 -6.26 -17.49
CA MET A 305 -10.81 -5.53 -18.28
C MET A 305 -10.29 -5.08 -19.66
N ILE A 306 -8.98 -4.81 -19.78
CA ILE A 306 -8.38 -4.38 -21.05
C ILE A 306 -8.17 -5.59 -21.94
N ASP A 307 -7.70 -6.71 -21.38
CA ASP A 307 -7.45 -7.93 -22.13
C ASP A 307 -8.77 -8.53 -22.68
N SER A 308 -9.85 -8.51 -21.89
CA SER A 308 -11.16 -9.01 -22.35
C SER A 308 -11.72 -8.23 -23.54
N ARG A 309 -11.53 -6.90 -23.57
CA ARG A 309 -11.99 -6.06 -24.70
C ARG A 309 -11.18 -6.32 -25.97
N ALA A 310 -9.89 -6.62 -25.84
CA ALA A 310 -9.05 -6.93 -26.98
C ALA A 310 -9.47 -8.26 -27.64
N GLU A 311 -9.86 -9.26 -26.84
CA GLU A 311 -10.37 -10.54 -27.32
C GLU A 311 -11.72 -10.38 -28.05
N GLU A 312 -12.64 -9.58 -27.49
CA GLU A 312 -13.94 -9.28 -28.13
C GLU A 312 -13.77 -8.58 -29.48
N GLN A 313 -12.86 -7.60 -29.58
CA GLN A 313 -12.57 -6.91 -30.84
C GLN A 313 -12.00 -7.86 -31.90
N ALA A 314 -11.12 -8.78 -31.50
CA ALA A 314 -10.55 -9.78 -32.40
C ALA A 314 -11.58 -10.79 -32.92
N GLN A 315 -12.64 -11.06 -32.16
CA GLN A 315 -13.74 -11.94 -32.60
C GLN A 315 -14.72 -11.24 -33.54
N SER A 316 -14.78 -9.90 -33.49
CA SER A 316 -15.68 -9.10 -34.34
C SER A 316 -15.10 -8.72 -35.70
N ALA A 317 -13.81 -8.96 -35.92
CA ALA A 317 -13.08 -8.64 -37.15
C ALA A 317 -12.97 -9.87 -38.07
#